data_AF-A0A538B858-F1
#
_entry.id   AF-A0A538B858-F1
#
_cell.length_a   1.000
_cell.length_b   1.000
_cell.length_c   1.000
_cell.angle_alpha   90.00
_cell.angle_beta   90.00
_cell.angle_gamma   90.00
#
_symmetry.space_group_name_H-M   'P 1'
#
loop_
_entity.id
_entity.type
_entity.pdbx_description
1 polymer ?
#
loop_
_entity_poly.entity_id
_entity_poly.type
_entity_poly.pdbx_seq_one_letter_code
_entity_poly.pdbx_strand_id
1 'polypeptide(L)'
;MGQTELRVAHRLLGDLNLFNQLTNAGVSWLEWNESMPQPCYLVNAGTDQAGNPYRVKHNPAAYYADIEGGDFSGTTGSTFCGDHVISMGDTTFDDTSGFDAALASGDVPRFNYIVPNQCEDGHDNCKPEGDPIRQFDDFLAREIPNIMDSPSWGSGDVILVVYDEGQGGSPNGTKNYAGGNTPFAAIGDPVVPGQYGSFANHYSLLRTLEDAFGISTHLGAADTAGTLGNIWAP
;
A
#
# COMPACT_ATOMS: atom_id res chain seq x y z
N MET A 1 25.17 24.07 -13.09
CA MET A 1 24.96 24.10 -11.63
C MET A 1 23.72 24.95 -11.38
N GLY A 2 22.58 24.47 -10.91
CA GLY A 2 22.03 23.12 -10.76
C GLY A 2 20.53 23.23 -11.08
N GLN A 3 19.94 22.17 -11.63
CA GLN A 3 18.49 22.04 -11.64
C GLN A 3 18.12 21.27 -10.39
N THR A 4 17.40 21.95 -9.50
CA THR A 4 16.71 21.34 -8.37
C THR A 4 15.52 20.58 -8.97
N GLU A 5 15.66 19.27 -9.17
CA GLU A 5 14.50 18.40 -9.40
C GLU A 5 13.72 18.30 -8.09
N LEU A 6 12.75 19.22 -7.90
CA LEU A 6 11.61 18.95 -7.05
C LEU A 6 10.84 17.80 -7.72
N ARG A 7 11.02 16.58 -7.21
CA ARG A 7 10.22 15.42 -7.60
C ARG A 7 8.84 15.57 -6.99
N VAL A 8 8.04 16.44 -7.61
CA VAL A 8 6.61 16.58 -7.34
C VAL A 8 5.90 15.32 -7.83
N ALA A 9 4.93 14.82 -7.07
CA ALA A 9 4.04 13.75 -7.47
C ALA A 9 3.43 14.04 -8.87
N HIS A 10 3.41 13.04 -9.76
CA HIS A 10 2.84 13.19 -11.10
C HIS A 10 1.31 13.27 -11.00
N ARG A 11 0.73 14.37 -11.49
CA ARG A 11 -0.71 14.66 -11.42
C ARG A 11 -1.55 13.60 -12.16
N LEU A 12 -2.42 12.89 -11.45
CA LEU A 12 -3.50 12.12 -12.06
C LEU A 12 -4.79 12.95 -12.05
N LEU A 13 -5.27 13.31 -13.24
CA LEU A 13 -6.48 14.11 -13.44
C LEU A 13 -7.73 13.23 -13.31
N GLY A 14 -8.44 13.33 -12.19
CA GLY A 14 -9.83 12.91 -12.05
C GLY A 14 -10.11 11.97 -10.88
N ASP A 15 -11.38 11.95 -10.46
CA ASP A 15 -11.94 11.17 -9.34
C ASP A 15 -12.02 9.65 -9.64
N LEU A 16 -11.25 9.17 -10.63
CA LEU A 16 -11.25 7.78 -11.10
C LEU A 16 -10.15 6.99 -10.39
N ASN A 17 -10.33 6.78 -9.09
CA ASN A 17 -9.42 6.02 -8.25
C ASN A 17 -10.19 5.20 -7.20
N LEU A 18 -9.55 4.13 -6.70
CA LEU A 18 -10.18 3.21 -5.75
C LEU A 18 -10.59 3.94 -4.46
N PHE A 19 -9.75 4.83 -3.95
CA PHE A 19 -10.02 5.57 -2.71
C PHE A 19 -11.27 6.46 -2.79
N ASN A 20 -11.50 7.09 -3.94
CA ASN A 20 -12.74 7.82 -4.21
C ASN A 20 -13.93 6.87 -4.38
N GLN A 21 -13.76 5.72 -5.03
CA GLN A 21 -14.84 4.71 -5.07
C GLN A 21 -15.22 4.22 -3.67
N LEU A 22 -14.24 3.95 -2.80
CA LEU A 22 -14.44 3.57 -1.40
C LEU A 22 -15.18 4.67 -0.64
N THR A 23 -14.72 5.92 -0.76
CA THR A 23 -15.38 7.10 -0.17
C THR A 23 -16.84 7.21 -0.61
N ASN A 24 -17.11 7.11 -1.91
CA ASN A 24 -18.47 7.18 -2.45
C ASN A 24 -19.35 6.00 -2.06
N ALA A 25 -18.77 4.82 -1.85
CA ALA A 25 -19.46 3.64 -1.35
C ALA A 25 -19.69 3.68 0.17
N GLY A 26 -19.17 4.69 0.88
CA GLY A 26 -19.24 4.79 2.34
C GLY A 26 -18.34 3.76 3.05
N VAL A 27 -17.33 3.22 2.37
CA VAL A 27 -16.32 2.34 2.95
C VAL A 27 -15.21 3.21 3.54
N SER A 28 -15.02 3.13 4.86
CA SER A 28 -13.91 3.82 5.52
C SER A 28 -12.58 3.24 5.04
N TRP A 29 -11.59 4.11 4.86
CA TRP A 29 -10.25 3.70 4.43
C TRP A 29 -9.15 4.61 4.98
N LEU A 30 -7.96 4.04 5.16
CA LEU A 30 -6.73 4.76 5.50
C LEU A 30 -5.56 4.17 4.70
N GLU A 31 -4.63 5.02 4.29
CA GLU A 31 -3.31 4.66 3.79
C GLU A 31 -2.28 4.94 4.89
N TRP A 32 -1.70 3.87 5.43
CA TRP A 32 -0.71 3.86 6.50
C TRP A 32 0.69 3.81 5.90
N ASN A 33 1.52 4.80 6.27
CA ASN A 33 2.83 4.98 5.66
C ASN A 33 3.92 5.06 6.71
N GLU A 34 4.84 4.12 6.66
CA GLU A 34 5.94 4.04 7.60
C GLU A 34 6.97 5.17 7.38
N SER A 35 7.53 5.69 8.48
CA SER A 35 8.47 6.81 8.46
C SER A 35 7.95 8.12 7.83
N MET A 36 6.64 8.26 7.61
CA MET A 36 6.06 9.49 7.06
C MET A 36 6.09 10.60 8.12
N PRO A 37 6.76 11.75 7.90
CA PRO A 37 6.97 12.74 8.95
C PRO A 37 5.71 13.37 9.55
N GLN A 38 4.63 13.45 8.77
CA GLN A 38 3.32 13.96 9.18
C GLN A 38 2.26 13.48 8.17
N PRO A 39 0.96 13.48 8.51
CA PRO A 39 -0.08 13.11 7.57
C PRO A 39 -0.01 13.88 6.25
N CYS A 40 -0.23 13.15 5.15
CA CYS A 40 -0.14 13.63 3.78
C CYS A 40 1.17 14.37 3.44
N TYR A 41 2.33 13.82 3.82
CA TYR A 41 3.63 14.40 3.48
C TYR A 41 4.01 14.11 2.02
N LEU A 42 4.09 15.15 1.18
CA LEU A 42 4.15 15.00 -0.28
C LEU A 42 5.58 14.92 -0.86
N VAL A 43 6.60 14.80 -0.02
CA VAL A 43 8.01 14.77 -0.46
C VAL A 43 8.80 13.68 0.27
N ASN A 44 9.89 13.22 -0.34
CA ASN A 44 10.75 12.19 0.27
C ASN A 44 11.37 12.69 1.58
N ALA A 45 11.54 11.78 2.54
CA ALA A 45 12.22 12.05 3.81
C ALA A 45 13.09 10.86 4.24
N GLY A 46 13.89 11.09 5.29
CA GLY A 46 14.71 10.06 5.91
C GLY A 46 15.84 9.50 5.02
N THR A 47 16.54 8.51 5.54
CA THR A 47 17.70 7.88 4.90
C THR A 47 17.83 6.42 5.32
N ASP A 48 18.38 5.58 4.46
CA ASP A 48 18.65 4.16 4.72
C ASP A 48 19.53 3.96 5.97
N GLN A 49 20.46 4.88 6.25
CA GLN A 49 21.33 4.80 7.43
C GLN A 49 20.58 5.05 8.74
N ALA A 50 19.47 5.77 8.68
CA ALA A 50 18.61 6.05 9.83
C ALA A 50 17.45 5.05 9.94
N GLY A 51 17.33 4.10 9.01
CA GLY A 51 16.25 3.11 8.96
C GLY A 51 14.87 3.73 8.77
N ASN A 52 14.80 4.91 8.14
CA ASN A 52 13.54 5.64 7.97
C ASN A 52 13.32 6.26 6.56
N PRO A 53 13.85 5.69 5.45
CA PRO A 53 13.68 6.28 4.13
C PRO A 53 12.21 6.22 3.67
N TYR A 54 11.48 7.32 3.86
CA TYR A 54 10.14 7.51 3.34
C TYR A 54 10.17 7.96 1.87
N ARG A 55 9.35 7.33 1.02
CA ARG A 55 9.20 7.68 -0.40
C ARG A 55 7.74 7.80 -0.78
N VAL A 56 7.29 9.03 -0.95
CA VAL A 56 5.92 9.35 -1.39
C VAL A 56 5.52 8.63 -2.67
N LYS A 57 6.46 8.27 -3.56
CA LYS A 57 6.13 7.51 -4.78
C LYS A 57 5.44 6.15 -4.55
N HIS A 58 5.48 5.61 -3.33
CA HIS A 58 4.80 4.36 -2.96
C HIS A 58 3.41 4.61 -2.32
N ASN A 59 2.97 5.87 -2.24
CA ASN A 59 1.73 6.33 -1.61
C ASN A 59 0.69 6.68 -2.68
N PRO A 60 -0.07 5.71 -3.23
CA PRO A 60 -0.94 5.99 -4.36
C PRO A 60 -2.03 7.04 -4.07
N ALA A 61 -2.58 7.12 -2.86
CA ALA A 61 -3.63 8.09 -2.53
C ALA A 61 -3.12 9.54 -2.63
N ALA A 62 -1.84 9.79 -2.31
CA ALA A 62 -1.23 11.12 -2.35
C ALA A 62 -1.12 11.72 -3.76
N TYR A 63 -1.37 10.96 -4.83
CA TYR A 63 -1.22 11.40 -6.23
C TYR A 63 -2.53 11.80 -6.91
N TYR A 64 -3.67 11.54 -6.26
CA TYR A 64 -5.00 11.86 -6.78
C TYR A 64 -5.43 13.25 -6.31
N ALA A 65 -5.76 14.13 -7.26
CA ALA A 65 -6.03 15.54 -6.98
C ALA A 65 -7.29 15.76 -6.10
N ASP A 66 -8.25 14.86 -6.16
CA ASP A 66 -9.45 14.82 -5.30
C ASP A 66 -9.13 14.44 -3.85
N ILE A 67 -7.99 13.78 -3.61
CA ILE A 67 -7.49 13.44 -2.28
C ILE A 67 -6.53 14.53 -1.81
N GLU A 68 -5.45 14.73 -2.57
CA GLU A 68 -4.37 15.69 -2.25
C GLU A 68 -4.89 17.12 -2.18
N GLY A 69 -5.89 17.52 -2.97
CA GLY A 69 -6.45 18.88 -2.97
C GLY A 69 -6.14 19.70 -4.24
N GLY A 70 -5.32 19.16 -5.14
CA GLY A 70 -5.00 19.75 -6.43
C GLY A 70 -3.83 20.74 -6.41
N ASP A 71 -3.10 20.86 -5.30
CA ASP A 71 -1.93 21.73 -5.13
C ASP A 71 -0.68 20.96 -4.69
N PHE A 72 -0.12 20.22 -5.64
CA PHE A 72 1.13 19.48 -5.46
C PHE A 72 2.39 20.36 -5.33
N SER A 73 2.27 21.70 -5.19
CA SER A 73 3.45 22.58 -5.05
C SER A 73 4.02 22.60 -3.63
N GLY A 74 3.23 22.17 -2.65
CA GLY A 74 3.59 22.14 -1.23
C GLY A 74 4.26 20.84 -0.76
N THR A 75 4.55 20.80 0.54
CA THR A 75 5.04 19.61 1.24
C THR A 75 3.92 18.78 1.89
N THR A 76 2.70 19.32 1.95
CA THR A 76 1.53 18.71 2.56
C THR A 76 0.31 18.98 1.71
N GLY A 77 -0.58 18.00 1.59
CA GLY A 77 -1.85 18.16 0.86
C GLY A 77 -2.98 18.75 1.71
N SER A 78 -4.20 18.51 1.27
CA SER A 78 -5.46 18.97 1.85
C SER A 78 -5.74 18.34 3.21
N THR A 79 -6.73 18.88 3.93
CA THR A 79 -7.25 18.26 5.16
C THR A 79 -7.76 16.85 4.91
N PHE A 80 -8.49 16.62 3.81
CA PHE A 80 -8.98 15.29 3.46
C PHE A 80 -7.82 14.31 3.26
N CYS A 81 -6.75 14.73 2.58
CA CYS A 81 -5.54 13.92 2.48
C CYS A 81 -4.92 13.65 3.86
N GLY A 82 -4.82 14.66 4.73
CA GLY A 82 -4.27 14.51 6.08
C GLY A 82 -5.12 13.59 7.00
N ASP A 83 -6.41 13.46 6.73
CA ASP A 83 -7.30 12.55 7.47
C ASP A 83 -7.23 11.11 6.96
N HIS A 84 -6.69 10.87 5.76
CA HIS A 84 -6.71 9.56 5.10
C HIS A 84 -5.33 8.96 4.78
N VAL A 85 -4.32 9.79 4.53
CA VAL A 85 -2.93 9.39 4.25
C VAL A 85 -2.10 9.71 5.48
N ILE A 86 -1.86 8.71 6.32
CA ILE A 86 -1.40 8.89 7.69
C ILE A 86 -0.14 8.07 7.98
N SER A 87 0.58 8.47 9.04
CA SER A 87 1.83 7.80 9.42
C SER A 87 1.54 6.55 10.23
N MET A 88 2.32 5.49 10.02
CA MET A 88 2.31 4.30 10.90
C MET A 88 2.94 4.58 12.26
N GLY A 89 3.84 5.55 12.36
CA GLY A 89 4.52 5.93 13.60
C GLY A 89 5.14 7.32 13.45
N ASP A 90 6.35 7.50 13.95
CA ASP A 90 7.14 8.69 13.72
C ASP A 90 8.29 8.43 12.71
N THR A 91 9.37 9.19 12.81
CA THR A 91 10.54 9.08 11.90
C THR A 91 11.73 8.40 12.57
N THR A 92 11.52 7.74 13.71
CA THR A 92 12.50 6.86 14.33
C THR A 92 12.56 5.52 13.61
N PHE A 93 13.62 4.76 13.87
CA PHE A 93 13.95 3.52 13.16
C PHE A 93 12.82 2.49 13.32
N ASP A 94 12.23 2.06 12.21
CA ASP A 94 11.15 1.06 12.11
C ASP A 94 9.98 1.31 13.08
N ASP A 95 9.60 2.57 13.32
CA ASP A 95 8.50 2.91 14.24
C ASP A 95 7.12 2.77 13.58
N THR A 96 6.35 1.80 14.08
CA THR A 96 4.95 1.54 13.72
C THR A 96 3.97 1.76 14.88
N SER A 97 4.40 2.47 15.93
CA SER A 97 3.63 2.62 17.18
C SER A 97 2.25 3.28 17.03
N GLY A 98 2.05 4.13 16.02
CA GLY A 98 0.75 4.72 15.71
C GLY A 98 -0.23 3.70 15.15
N PHE A 99 0.24 2.83 14.26
CA PHE A 99 -0.54 1.73 13.70
C PHE A 99 -0.83 0.67 14.77
N ASP A 100 0.15 0.34 15.62
CA ASP A 100 -0.03 -0.54 16.77
C ASP A 100 -1.14 -0.05 17.71
N ALA A 101 -1.16 1.26 18.01
CA ALA A 101 -2.19 1.84 18.87
C ALA A 101 -3.59 1.80 18.24
N ALA A 102 -3.70 2.03 16.93
CA ALA A 102 -4.95 1.91 16.18
C ALA A 102 -5.46 0.46 16.18
N LEU A 103 -4.59 -0.51 15.89
CA LEU A 103 -4.92 -1.93 15.96
C LEU A 103 -5.34 -2.35 17.37
N ALA A 104 -4.59 -1.98 18.40
CA ALA A 104 -4.89 -2.35 19.78
C ALA A 104 -6.23 -1.79 20.29
N SER A 105 -6.65 -0.63 19.78
CA SER A 105 -7.93 -0.01 20.12
C SER A 105 -9.09 -0.45 19.21
N GLY A 106 -8.80 -1.16 18.11
CA GLY A 106 -9.76 -1.48 17.07
C GLY A 106 -10.18 -0.28 16.21
N ASP A 107 -9.48 0.84 16.31
CA ASP A 107 -9.76 2.06 15.55
C ASP A 107 -9.07 2.03 14.18
N VAL A 108 -9.42 1.02 13.39
CA VAL A 108 -8.97 0.87 12.00
C VAL A 108 -10.17 0.80 11.05
N PRO A 109 -10.05 1.37 9.84
CA PRO A 109 -11.11 1.37 8.84
C PRO A 109 -11.36 -0.02 8.22
N ARG A 110 -12.38 -0.10 7.38
CA ARG A 110 -12.71 -1.33 6.61
C ARG A 110 -11.68 -1.65 5.52
N PHE A 111 -10.97 -0.66 4.98
CA PHE A 111 -9.88 -0.86 4.03
C PHE A 111 -8.60 -0.16 4.53
N ASN A 112 -7.51 -0.90 4.64
CA ASN A 112 -6.21 -0.39 5.08
C ASN A 112 -5.18 -0.67 3.99
N TYR A 113 -4.53 0.36 3.48
CA TYR A 113 -3.39 0.23 2.56
C TYR A 113 -2.11 0.52 3.33
N ILE A 114 -1.21 -0.45 3.47
CA ILE A 114 -0.03 -0.35 4.35
C ILE A 114 1.22 -0.29 3.48
N VAL A 115 2.06 0.73 3.70
CA VAL A 115 3.26 1.00 2.92
C VAL A 115 4.47 1.06 3.86
N PRO A 116 5.33 0.03 3.88
CA PRO A 116 6.60 0.07 4.59
C PRO A 116 7.53 1.13 4.00
N ASN A 117 8.52 1.56 4.78
CA ASN A 117 9.59 2.42 4.32
C ASN A 117 10.56 1.63 3.41
N GLN A 118 11.50 2.26 2.69
CA GLN A 118 12.35 1.52 1.75
C GLN A 118 13.26 0.45 2.36
N CYS A 119 13.52 0.51 3.67
CA CYS A 119 14.23 -0.53 4.39
C CYS A 119 13.36 -1.77 4.61
N GLU A 120 12.06 -1.59 4.80
CA GLU A 120 11.12 -2.66 5.13
C GLU A 120 10.22 -3.05 3.94
N ASP A 121 10.34 -2.43 2.76
CA ASP A 121 9.51 -2.73 1.55
C ASP A 121 10.12 -3.81 0.62
N GLY A 122 11.30 -4.33 0.95
CA GLY A 122 12.03 -5.31 0.15
C GLY A 122 12.89 -4.71 -0.97
N HIS A 123 13.04 -3.39 -1.04
CA HIS A 123 13.85 -2.70 -2.04
C HIS A 123 15.29 -2.41 -1.57
N ASP A 124 15.48 -1.72 -0.44
CA ASP A 124 16.80 -1.21 -0.03
C ASP A 124 17.50 -2.08 1.04
N ASN A 125 18.82 -2.21 0.88
CA ASN A 125 19.68 -2.95 1.81
C ASN A 125 20.12 -2.02 2.96
N CYS A 126 19.21 -1.79 3.91
CA CYS A 126 19.52 -0.99 5.08
C CYS A 126 20.30 -1.79 6.13
N LYS A 127 21.04 -1.09 6.98
CA LYS A 127 21.80 -1.69 8.09
C LYS A 127 21.03 -1.51 9.40
N PRO A 128 21.17 -2.43 10.38
CA PRO A 128 22.19 -3.48 10.49
C PRO A 128 21.90 -4.77 9.72
N GLU A 129 20.63 -5.09 9.43
CA GLU A 129 20.22 -6.39 8.87
C GLU A 129 20.95 -6.68 7.55
N GLY A 130 20.84 -5.76 6.60
CA GLY A 130 21.60 -5.81 5.37
C GLY A 130 21.14 -6.86 4.36
N ASP A 131 19.88 -7.26 4.42
CA ASP A 131 19.20 -8.18 3.51
C ASP A 131 17.75 -7.68 3.30
N PRO A 132 17.43 -7.11 2.12
CA PRO A 132 16.12 -6.49 1.90
C PRO A 132 14.95 -7.49 2.00
N ILE A 133 15.17 -8.75 1.62
CA ILE A 133 14.11 -9.77 1.71
C ILE A 133 13.88 -10.16 3.16
N ARG A 134 14.96 -10.30 3.94
CA ARG A 134 14.83 -10.57 5.37
C ARG A 134 14.18 -9.41 6.12
N GLN A 135 14.51 -8.17 5.77
CA GLN A 135 13.89 -6.99 6.37
C GLN A 135 12.37 -6.94 6.11
N PHE A 136 11.93 -7.21 4.87
CA PHE A 136 10.48 -7.32 4.60
C PHE A 136 9.83 -8.52 5.31
N ASP A 137 10.51 -9.66 5.39
CA ASP A 137 10.02 -10.82 6.16
C ASP A 137 9.86 -10.49 7.66
N ASP A 138 10.79 -9.72 8.24
CA ASP A 138 10.72 -9.25 9.62
C ASP A 138 9.59 -8.23 9.84
N PHE A 139 9.35 -7.32 8.88
CA PHE A 139 8.17 -6.45 8.86
C PHE A 139 6.88 -7.26 8.86
N LEU A 140 6.73 -8.21 7.93
CA LEU A 140 5.54 -9.05 7.84
C LEU A 140 5.34 -9.91 9.10
N ALA A 141 6.42 -10.45 9.67
CA ALA A 141 6.38 -11.25 10.90
C ALA A 141 5.96 -10.44 12.13
N ARG A 142 6.19 -9.11 12.12
CA ARG A 142 5.72 -8.18 13.14
C ARG A 142 4.27 -7.76 12.91
N GLU A 143 3.95 -7.30 11.71
CA GLU A 143 2.67 -6.64 11.43
C GLU A 143 1.51 -7.61 11.19
N ILE A 144 1.72 -8.74 10.51
CA ILE A 144 0.62 -9.68 10.20
C ILE A 144 -0.02 -10.23 11.49
N PRO A 145 0.74 -10.79 12.45
CA PRO A 145 0.14 -11.28 13.70
C PRO A 145 -0.55 -10.16 14.49
N ASN A 146 0.04 -8.96 14.53
CA ASN A 146 -0.53 -7.80 15.22
C ASN A 146 -1.89 -7.39 14.62
N ILE A 147 -2.01 -7.39 13.29
CA ILE A 147 -3.29 -7.15 12.60
C ILE A 147 -4.31 -8.24 12.97
N MET A 148 -3.91 -9.51 12.88
CA MET A 148 -4.80 -10.65 13.12
C MET A 148 -5.24 -10.80 14.58
N ASP A 149 -4.44 -10.31 15.53
CA ASP A 149 -4.76 -10.30 16.96
C ASP A 149 -5.59 -9.07 17.37
N SER A 150 -5.79 -8.09 16.49
CA SER A 150 -6.55 -6.87 16.78
C SER A 150 -8.04 -7.14 16.99
N PRO A 151 -8.76 -6.32 17.80
CA PRO A 151 -10.21 -6.46 17.98
C PRO A 151 -11.03 -6.27 16.71
N SER A 152 -10.45 -5.64 15.69
CA SER A 152 -11.11 -5.38 14.40
C SER A 152 -10.98 -6.53 13.41
N TRP A 153 -10.11 -7.51 13.68
CA TRP A 153 -9.97 -8.70 12.85
C TRP A 153 -11.09 -9.71 13.13
N GLY A 154 -11.74 -10.18 12.08
CA GLY A 154 -12.79 -11.19 12.13
C GLY A 154 -12.79 -12.13 10.94
N SER A 155 -13.72 -13.08 10.94
CA SER A 155 -13.81 -14.17 9.94
C SER A 155 -14.08 -13.73 8.49
N GLY A 156 -14.36 -12.45 8.27
CA GLY A 156 -14.56 -11.88 6.93
C GLY A 156 -13.37 -11.08 6.42
N ASP A 157 -12.33 -10.91 7.22
CA ASP A 157 -11.21 -10.03 6.89
C ASP A 157 -10.06 -10.83 6.24
N VAL A 158 -9.31 -10.15 5.38
CA VAL A 158 -8.26 -10.74 4.55
C VAL A 158 -7.08 -9.77 4.49
N ILE A 159 -5.87 -10.30 4.63
CA ILE A 159 -4.62 -9.60 4.34
C ILE A 159 -4.14 -10.05 2.96
N LEU A 160 -3.83 -9.07 2.11
CA LEU A 160 -3.24 -9.28 0.79
C LEU A 160 -1.83 -8.67 0.79
N VAL A 161 -0.81 -9.51 0.63
CA VAL A 161 0.59 -9.08 0.49
C VAL A 161 0.95 -9.12 -0.98
N VAL A 162 1.32 -7.98 -1.54
CA VAL A 162 1.61 -7.81 -2.97
C VAL A 162 2.81 -6.88 -3.15
N TYR A 163 3.68 -7.19 -4.11
CA TYR A 163 4.72 -6.26 -4.57
C TYR A 163 4.19 -5.40 -5.72
N ASP A 164 4.60 -4.13 -5.77
CA ASP A 164 4.25 -3.19 -6.84
C ASP A 164 4.96 -3.51 -8.16
N GLU A 165 6.19 -4.02 -8.08
CA GLU A 165 7.00 -4.35 -9.25
C GLU A 165 7.99 -5.50 -8.99
N GLY A 166 8.27 -6.27 -10.04
CA GLY A 166 9.34 -7.25 -10.06
C GLY A 166 10.68 -6.59 -10.40
N GLN A 167 11.77 -7.10 -9.81
CA GLN A 167 13.14 -6.73 -10.17
C GLN A 167 13.64 -7.59 -11.37
N GLY A 168 14.73 -7.17 -12.01
CA GLY A 168 15.33 -7.83 -13.19
C GLY A 168 15.70 -9.31 -13.07
N GLY A 169 15.59 -9.92 -11.88
CA GLY A 169 15.77 -11.36 -11.64
C GLY A 169 14.49 -12.22 -11.82
N SER A 170 13.33 -11.62 -12.10
CA SER A 170 12.08 -12.37 -12.27
C SER A 170 12.14 -13.33 -13.48
N PRO A 171 11.46 -14.50 -13.42
CA PRO A 171 11.28 -15.35 -14.60
C PRO A 171 10.65 -14.51 -15.74
N ASN A 172 11.27 -14.52 -16.92
CA ASN A 172 10.97 -13.68 -18.11
C ASN A 172 11.53 -12.23 -18.12
N GLY A 173 12.15 -11.79 -17.02
CA GLY A 173 12.78 -10.49 -16.88
C GLY A 173 11.81 -9.31 -16.89
N THR A 174 12.26 -8.16 -16.41
CA THR A 174 11.52 -6.88 -16.49
C THR A 174 11.62 -6.30 -17.89
N LYS A 175 10.99 -6.93 -18.88
CA LYS A 175 10.91 -6.31 -20.21
C LYS A 175 9.94 -5.14 -20.17
N ASN A 176 10.47 -3.92 -20.35
CA ASN A 176 9.74 -2.70 -20.65
C ASN A 176 8.74 -2.22 -19.58
N TYR A 177 9.08 -2.27 -18.30
CA TYR A 177 8.21 -1.76 -17.22
C TYR A 177 6.83 -2.45 -17.14
N ALA A 178 6.71 -3.68 -17.65
CA ALA A 178 5.47 -4.46 -17.62
C ALA A 178 5.19 -5.11 -16.24
N GLY A 179 5.66 -4.51 -15.14
CA GLY A 179 5.47 -5.01 -13.77
C GLY A 179 6.27 -6.25 -13.38
N GLY A 180 6.73 -7.08 -14.33
CA GLY A 180 7.42 -8.33 -14.01
C GLY A 180 6.50 -9.36 -13.33
N ASN A 181 7.07 -10.46 -12.83
CA ASN A 181 6.34 -11.40 -11.98
C ASN A 181 6.55 -11.01 -10.51
N THR A 182 5.47 -10.62 -9.83
CA THR A 182 5.48 -10.23 -8.42
C THR A 182 4.94 -11.35 -7.53
N PRO A 183 5.49 -11.55 -6.32
CA PRO A 183 4.86 -12.37 -5.30
C PRO A 183 3.49 -11.82 -4.91
N PHE A 184 2.54 -12.73 -4.67
CA PHE A 184 1.23 -12.42 -4.11
C PHE A 184 0.88 -13.49 -3.07
N ALA A 185 0.48 -13.07 -1.87
CA ALA A 185 -0.03 -13.95 -0.83
C ALA A 185 -1.34 -13.38 -0.26
N ALA A 186 -2.24 -14.26 0.13
CA ALA A 186 -3.50 -13.91 0.77
C ALA A 186 -3.66 -14.76 2.04
N ILE A 187 -4.12 -14.13 3.12
CA ILE A 187 -4.30 -14.75 4.44
C ILE A 187 -5.64 -14.30 5.02
N GLY A 188 -6.43 -15.25 5.52
CA GLY A 188 -7.72 -15.00 6.18
C GLY A 188 -8.64 -16.21 6.08
N ASP A 189 -9.68 -16.25 6.92
CA ASP A 189 -10.68 -17.33 6.92
C ASP A 189 -11.36 -17.52 5.55
N PRO A 190 -11.65 -16.47 4.76
CA PRO A 190 -12.23 -16.63 3.42
C PRO A 190 -11.27 -17.21 2.39
N VAL A 191 -9.97 -17.31 2.67
CA VAL A 191 -8.96 -17.77 1.70
C VAL A 191 -8.79 -19.29 1.78
N VAL A 192 -8.89 -19.97 0.63
CA VAL A 192 -8.56 -21.40 0.53
C VAL A 192 -7.04 -21.56 0.47
N PRO A 193 -6.41 -22.29 1.41
CA PRO A 193 -4.96 -22.50 1.35
C PRO A 193 -4.54 -23.27 0.10
N GLY A 194 -3.62 -22.73 -0.69
CA GLY A 194 -3.16 -23.36 -1.91
C GLY A 194 -2.15 -22.55 -2.71
N GLN A 195 -1.67 -23.13 -3.81
CA GLN A 195 -0.89 -22.45 -4.83
C GLN A 195 -1.73 -22.32 -6.09
N TYR A 196 -1.76 -21.12 -6.65
CA TYR A 196 -2.61 -20.78 -7.79
C TYR A 196 -1.73 -20.38 -8.97
N GLY A 197 -1.86 -21.10 -10.10
CA GLY A 197 -1.06 -20.88 -11.31
C GLY A 197 -1.76 -20.09 -12.41
N SER A 198 -3.00 -19.67 -12.21
CA SER A 198 -3.74 -18.84 -13.17
C SER A 198 -3.12 -17.46 -13.26
N PHE A 199 -3.10 -16.89 -14.46
CA PHE A 199 -2.62 -15.51 -14.66
C PHE A 199 -3.55 -14.52 -13.95
N ALA A 200 -2.96 -13.64 -13.16
CA ALA A 200 -3.58 -12.46 -12.56
C ALA A 200 -2.57 -11.32 -12.57
N ASN A 201 -3.06 -10.08 -12.51
CA ASN A 201 -2.24 -8.88 -12.43
C ASN A 201 -2.86 -7.86 -11.47
N HIS A 202 -2.27 -6.67 -11.33
CA HIS A 202 -2.81 -5.62 -10.46
C HIS A 202 -4.23 -5.18 -10.83
N TYR A 203 -4.64 -5.30 -12.09
CA TYR A 203 -6.03 -5.03 -12.48
C TYR A 203 -7.00 -6.11 -12.00
N SER A 204 -6.55 -7.38 -11.95
CA SER A 204 -7.31 -8.46 -11.30
C SER A 204 -7.50 -8.21 -9.81
N LEU A 205 -6.46 -7.71 -9.12
CA LEU A 205 -6.56 -7.31 -7.71
C LEU A 205 -7.55 -6.15 -7.55
N LEU A 206 -7.41 -5.08 -8.33
CA LEU A 206 -8.33 -3.94 -8.29
C LEU A 206 -9.79 -4.37 -8.52
N ARG A 207 -10.03 -5.17 -9.57
CA ARG A 207 -11.36 -5.73 -9.86
C ARG A 207 -11.92 -6.52 -8.67
N THR A 208 -11.07 -7.29 -8.00
CA THR A 208 -11.48 -8.08 -6.83
C THR A 208 -11.85 -7.20 -5.64
N LEU A 209 -11.11 -6.13 -5.41
CA LEU A 209 -11.41 -5.16 -4.34
C LEU A 209 -12.71 -4.41 -4.62
N GLU A 210 -12.91 -3.93 -5.86
CA GLU A 210 -14.15 -3.28 -6.28
C GLU A 210 -15.36 -4.19 -6.03
N ASP A 211 -15.30 -5.45 -6.50
CA ASP A 211 -16.39 -6.42 -6.32
C ASP A 211 -16.61 -6.74 -4.82
N ALA A 212 -15.54 -6.90 -4.02
CA ALA A 212 -15.63 -7.21 -2.59
C ALA A 212 -16.30 -6.09 -1.78
N PHE A 213 -16.15 -4.83 -2.18
CA PHE A 213 -16.80 -3.69 -1.56
C PHE A 213 -18.14 -3.30 -2.21
N GLY A 214 -18.67 -4.13 -3.12
CA GLY A 214 -19.96 -3.90 -3.79
C GLY A 214 -19.94 -2.75 -4.80
N ILE A 215 -18.76 -2.34 -5.26
CA ILE A 215 -18.57 -1.31 -6.27
C ILE A 215 -18.79 -1.95 -7.65
N SER A 216 -19.77 -1.44 -8.40
CA SER A 216 -20.17 -2.00 -9.70
C SER A 216 -19.59 -1.29 -10.93
N THR A 217 -18.93 -0.15 -10.71
CA THR A 217 -18.17 0.57 -11.74
C THR A 217 -16.71 0.18 -11.59
N HIS A 218 -16.09 -0.35 -12.64
CA HIS A 218 -14.71 -0.83 -12.59
C HIS A 218 -13.74 0.13 -13.28
N LEU A 219 -12.63 0.47 -12.65
CA LEU A 219 -11.69 1.46 -13.15
C LEU A 219 -10.73 0.89 -14.20
N GLY A 220 -10.55 1.63 -15.30
CA GLY A 220 -9.51 1.35 -16.29
C GLY A 220 -9.54 -0.10 -16.79
N ALA A 221 -8.42 -0.81 -16.69
CA ALA A 221 -8.34 -2.20 -17.16
C ALA A 221 -8.98 -3.23 -16.19
N ALA A 222 -9.40 -2.83 -14.98
CA ALA A 222 -10.17 -3.71 -14.08
C ALA A 222 -11.55 -4.07 -14.66
N ASP A 223 -12.12 -3.22 -15.52
CA ASP A 223 -13.41 -3.46 -16.19
C ASP A 223 -13.42 -4.73 -17.05
N THR A 224 -12.26 -5.08 -17.61
CA THR A 224 -12.11 -6.27 -18.47
C THR A 224 -11.24 -7.36 -17.85
N ALA A 225 -10.68 -7.13 -16.65
CA ALA A 225 -9.89 -8.12 -15.94
C ALA A 225 -10.78 -9.17 -15.25
N GLY A 226 -10.28 -10.40 -15.11
CA GLY A 226 -10.88 -11.38 -14.21
C GLY A 226 -10.50 -11.08 -12.75
N THR A 227 -11.36 -11.47 -11.80
CA THR A 227 -11.07 -11.41 -10.36
C THR A 227 -10.07 -12.49 -9.94
N LEU A 228 -9.58 -12.41 -8.70
CA LEU A 228 -8.89 -13.48 -7.98
C LEU A 228 -9.87 -14.57 -7.49
N GLY A 229 -10.93 -14.86 -8.26
CA GLY A 229 -12.09 -15.64 -7.80
C GLY A 229 -11.79 -17.09 -7.39
N ASN A 230 -10.63 -17.62 -7.76
CA ASN A 230 -10.23 -19.00 -7.46
C ASN A 230 -9.61 -19.19 -6.07
N ILE A 231 -9.34 -18.11 -5.31
CA ILE A 231 -8.69 -18.20 -3.99
C ILE A 231 -9.69 -18.22 -2.82
N TRP A 232 -10.97 -18.01 -3.09
CA TRP A 232 -11.99 -17.84 -2.06
C TRP A 232 -12.71 -19.14 -1.71
N ALA A 233 -13.06 -19.31 -0.44
CA ALA A 233 -13.94 -20.37 0.02
C ALA A 233 -15.36 -20.16 -0.58
N PRO A 234 -16.11 -21.24 -0.83
CA PRO A 234 -17.47 -21.17 -1.37
C PRO A 234 -18.47 -20.43 -0.47
#